data_AF-A0A920B6J6-F1
#
_entry.id   AF-A0A920B6J6-F1
#
_cell.length_a   1.000
_cell.length_b   1.000
_cell.length_c   1.000
_cell.angle_alpha   90.00
_cell.angle_beta   90.00
_cell.angle_gamma   90.00
#
_symmetry.space_group_name_H-M   'P 1'
#
loop_
_entity.id
_entity.type
_entity.pdbx_description
1 polymer ?
#
loop_
_entity_poly.entity_id
_entity_poly.type
_entity_poly.pdbx_seq_one_letter_code
_entity_poly.pdbx_strand_id
1 'polypeptide(L)'
;MKKIDLNKLNQLIKDYPFLYIPYLIKISINKSEFNNNLNSLALRHPNRIFLKNFIDENDLKSDFIDDFIRKNPKIIKKKNNNRKNEDLASKRLSQKEFITENMAKIYIKQNKIKKAIKIYEKLISLNSKKKTYFAKKIKNLKN
;
A
#
# COMPACT_ATOMS: atom_id res chain seq x y z
N MET A 1 -36.68 -16.42 12.09
CA MET A 1 -35.44 -15.67 11.75
C MET A 1 -35.82 -14.32 11.17
N LYS A 2 -35.25 -13.20 11.65
CA LYS A 2 -35.51 -11.86 11.07
C LYS A 2 -35.00 -11.85 9.61
N LYS A 3 -35.85 -11.48 8.65
CA LYS A 3 -35.42 -11.27 7.26
C LYS A 3 -34.38 -10.14 7.25
N ILE A 4 -33.20 -10.42 6.71
CA ILE A 4 -32.14 -9.42 6.58
C ILE A 4 -32.57 -8.44 5.48
N ASP A 5 -32.60 -7.16 5.81
CA ASP A 5 -32.98 -6.09 4.88
C ASP A 5 -31.80 -5.75 3.96
N LEU A 6 -31.95 -6.07 2.67
CA LEU A 6 -30.94 -5.82 1.64
C LEU A 6 -30.58 -4.33 1.53
N ASN A 7 -31.53 -3.44 1.78
CA ASN A 7 -31.29 -1.99 1.70
C ASN A 7 -30.37 -1.54 2.82
N LYS A 8 -30.58 -2.05 4.04
CA LYS A 8 -29.69 -1.78 5.18
C LYS A 8 -28.30 -2.37 4.95
N LEU A 9 -28.21 -3.56 4.37
CA LEU A 9 -26.92 -4.18 4.05
C LEU A 9 -26.14 -3.37 3.01
N ASN A 10 -26.81 -2.89 1.97
CA ASN A 10 -26.20 -2.04 0.94
C ASN A 10 -25.76 -0.68 1.52
N GLN A 11 -26.55 -0.10 2.41
CA GLN A 11 -26.17 1.12 3.14
C GLN A 11 -24.91 0.89 3.98
N LEU A 12 -24.84 -0.23 4.71
CA LEU A 12 -23.68 -0.60 5.52
C LEU A 12 -22.40 -0.80 4.67
N ILE A 13 -22.54 -1.40 3.48
CA ILE A 13 -21.43 -1.54 2.51
C ILE A 13 -20.93 -0.17 2.04
N LYS A 14 -21.84 0.78 1.83
CA LYS A 14 -21.49 2.15 1.42
C LYS A 14 -20.76 2.90 2.53
N ASP A 15 -21.23 2.77 3.76
CA ASP A 15 -20.67 3.45 4.92
C ASP A 15 -19.31 2.84 5.34
N TYR A 16 -19.17 1.52 5.17
CA TYR A 16 -17.98 0.76 5.56
C TYR A 16 -17.44 -0.11 4.41
N PRO A 17 -16.85 0.50 3.37
CA PRO A 17 -16.48 -0.21 2.15
C PRO A 17 -15.45 -1.32 2.39
N PHE A 18 -14.55 -1.17 3.36
CA PHE A 18 -13.46 -2.11 3.63
C PHE A 18 -13.82 -3.22 4.62
N LEU A 19 -15.00 -3.17 5.25
CA LEU A 19 -15.43 -4.21 6.18
C LEU A 19 -15.86 -5.45 5.38
N TYR A 20 -15.40 -6.63 5.76
CA TYR A 20 -15.68 -7.88 5.03
C TYR A 20 -17.00 -8.55 5.44
N ILE A 21 -17.45 -8.35 6.69
CA ILE A 21 -18.68 -8.95 7.25
C ILE A 21 -19.93 -8.69 6.38
N PRO A 22 -20.18 -7.48 5.86
CA PRO A 22 -21.34 -7.23 5.01
C PRO A 22 -21.31 -8.07 3.73
N TYR A 23 -20.12 -8.31 3.18
CA TYR A 23 -19.94 -9.12 1.97
C TYR A 23 -20.11 -10.62 2.27
N LEU A 24 -19.73 -11.10 3.45
CA LEU A 24 -20.05 -12.47 3.90
C LEU A 24 -21.56 -12.69 3.96
N ILE A 25 -22.29 -11.75 4.57
CA ILE A 25 -23.75 -11.80 4.65
C ILE A 25 -24.37 -11.70 3.25
N LYS A 26 -23.82 -10.85 2.38
CA LYS A 26 -24.33 -10.70 1.01
C LYS A 26 -24.19 -11.99 0.21
N ILE A 27 -23.08 -12.71 0.36
CA ILE A 27 -22.82 -14.01 -0.29
C ILE A 27 -23.79 -15.08 0.19
N SER A 28 -24.10 -15.14 1.50
CA SER A 28 -25.00 -16.15 2.04
C SER A 28 -26.46 -15.94 1.62
N ILE A 29 -26.87 -14.69 1.39
CA ILE A 29 -28.24 -14.35 0.97
C ILE A 29 -28.43 -14.48 -0.55
N ASN A 30 -27.48 -13.96 -1.35
CA ASN A 30 -27.65 -13.86 -2.80
C ASN A 30 -26.73 -14.81 -3.57
N LYS A 31 -27.24 -16.00 -3.88
CA LYS A 31 -26.51 -17.03 -4.66
C LYS A 31 -26.36 -16.68 -6.15
N SER A 32 -27.22 -15.85 -6.75
CA SER A 32 -27.18 -15.58 -8.20
C SER A 32 -25.97 -14.73 -8.61
N GLU A 33 -25.52 -13.83 -7.74
CA GLU A 33 -24.32 -12.99 -7.94
C GLU A 33 -23.09 -13.52 -7.18
N PHE A 34 -23.07 -14.82 -6.86
CA PHE A 34 -22.06 -15.42 -6.00
C PHE A 34 -20.62 -15.06 -6.40
N ASN A 35 -20.24 -15.25 -7.67
CA ASN A 35 -18.88 -15.02 -8.14
C ASN A 35 -18.43 -13.55 -7.98
N ASN A 36 -19.30 -12.58 -8.27
CA ASN A 36 -18.99 -11.16 -8.15
C ASN A 36 -18.86 -10.74 -6.68
N ASN A 37 -19.72 -11.28 -5.82
CA ASN A 37 -19.69 -11.02 -4.39
C ASN A 37 -18.49 -11.72 -3.72
N LEU A 38 -18.13 -12.94 -4.15
CA LEU A 38 -16.95 -13.66 -3.67
C LEU A 38 -15.66 -12.92 -4.01
N ASN A 39 -15.51 -12.42 -5.25
CA ASN A 39 -14.36 -11.60 -5.63
C ASN A 39 -14.24 -10.36 -4.73
N SER A 40 -15.36 -9.71 -4.46
CA SER A 40 -15.42 -8.52 -3.60
C SER A 40 -15.06 -8.85 -2.14
N LEU A 41 -15.52 -10.00 -1.61
CA LEU A 41 -15.18 -10.46 -0.28
C LEU A 41 -13.70 -10.85 -0.18
N ALA A 42 -13.17 -11.59 -1.16
CA ALA A 42 -11.79 -12.05 -1.17
C ALA A 42 -10.80 -10.87 -1.10
N LEU A 43 -11.11 -9.75 -1.75
CA LEU A 43 -10.31 -8.52 -1.67
C LEU A 43 -10.26 -7.91 -0.26
N ARG A 44 -11.27 -8.17 0.58
CA ARG A 44 -11.47 -7.52 1.88
C ARG A 44 -11.27 -8.44 3.07
N HIS A 45 -11.26 -9.76 2.85
CA HIS A 45 -11.08 -10.75 3.91
C HIS A 45 -9.59 -10.93 4.23
N PRO A 46 -9.16 -10.86 5.51
CA PRO A 46 -7.75 -11.00 5.88
C PRO A 46 -7.24 -12.45 5.82
N ASN A 47 -8.10 -13.44 6.07
CA ASN A 47 -7.70 -14.85 6.17
C ASN A 47 -8.23 -15.67 4.97
N ARG A 48 -7.33 -16.24 4.16
CA ARG A 48 -7.69 -17.08 3.01
C ARG A 48 -8.11 -18.50 3.40
N ILE A 49 -7.55 -19.04 4.48
CA ILE A 49 -7.88 -20.38 5.00
C ILE A 49 -9.34 -20.42 5.43
N PHE A 50 -9.77 -19.40 6.19
CA PHE A 50 -11.17 -19.25 6.57
C PHE A 50 -12.10 -19.21 5.35
N LEU A 51 -11.75 -18.41 4.33
CA LEU A 51 -12.59 -18.29 3.14
C LEU A 51 -12.71 -19.62 2.38
N LYS A 52 -11.62 -20.38 2.27
CA LYS A 52 -11.63 -21.72 1.66
C LYS A 52 -12.57 -22.65 2.43
N ASN A 53 -12.43 -22.73 3.75
CA ASN A 53 -13.28 -23.59 4.58
C ASN A 53 -14.75 -23.16 4.49
N PHE A 54 -15.03 -21.86 4.51
CA PHE A 54 -16.37 -21.32 4.35
C PHE A 54 -17.01 -21.71 3.00
N ILE A 55 -16.24 -21.68 1.91
CA ILE A 55 -16.71 -22.10 0.57
C ILE A 55 -16.99 -23.60 0.56
N ASP A 56 -16.08 -24.40 1.12
CA ASP A 56 -16.18 -25.87 1.19
C ASP A 56 -17.39 -26.31 2.04
N GLU A 57 -17.63 -25.68 3.19
CA GLU A 57 -18.71 -26.01 4.13
C GLU A 57 -20.11 -25.67 3.61
N ASN A 58 -20.25 -24.60 2.83
CA ASN A 58 -21.55 -24.17 2.30
C ASN A 58 -21.88 -24.80 0.94
N ASP A 59 -21.09 -25.79 0.51
CA ASP A 59 -21.14 -26.44 -0.81
C ASP A 59 -21.25 -25.42 -1.96
N LEU A 60 -20.47 -24.34 -1.84
CA LEU A 60 -20.47 -23.23 -2.79
C LEU A 60 -19.47 -23.47 -3.92
N LYS A 61 -19.05 -24.73 -4.12
CA LYS A 61 -18.29 -25.17 -5.28
C LYS A 61 -19.18 -25.10 -6.51
N SER A 62 -19.33 -23.90 -7.04
CA SER A 62 -19.79 -23.73 -8.41
C SER A 62 -18.75 -24.33 -9.37
N ASP A 63 -19.20 -24.67 -10.57
CA ASP A 63 -18.38 -25.02 -11.73
C ASP A 63 -17.49 -23.85 -12.19
N PHE A 64 -16.89 -23.08 -11.27
CA PHE A 64 -16.07 -21.92 -11.55
C PHE A 64 -14.85 -22.30 -12.40
N ILE A 65 -14.29 -23.49 -12.17
CA ILE A 65 -13.22 -24.01 -13.02
C ILE A 65 -13.71 -24.19 -14.45
N ASP A 66 -14.86 -24.82 -14.67
CA ASP A 66 -15.41 -25.03 -16.01
C ASP A 66 -15.88 -23.71 -16.64
N ASP A 67 -16.48 -22.81 -15.87
CA ASP A 67 -16.88 -21.48 -16.31
C ASP A 67 -15.66 -20.63 -16.67
N PHE A 68 -14.55 -20.75 -15.94
CA PHE A 68 -13.30 -20.08 -16.25
C PHE A 68 -12.67 -20.63 -17.53
N ILE A 69 -12.61 -21.95 -17.68
CA ILE A 69 -12.12 -22.62 -18.89
C ILE A 69 -12.96 -22.19 -20.09
N ARG A 70 -14.29 -22.20 -19.97
CA ARG A 70 -15.24 -21.78 -21.00
C ARG A 70 -15.11 -20.30 -21.35
N LYS A 71 -14.96 -19.42 -20.36
CA LYS A 71 -14.83 -17.97 -20.56
C LYS A 71 -13.49 -17.57 -21.18
N ASN A 72 -12.45 -18.40 -21.02
CA ASN A 72 -11.10 -18.20 -21.52
C ASN A 72 -10.66 -16.71 -21.43
N PRO A 73 -10.63 -16.14 -20.21
CA PRO A 73 -10.51 -14.70 -20.05
C PRO A 73 -9.12 -14.22 -20.52
N LYS A 74 -9.11 -13.26 -21.44
CA LYS A 74 -7.87 -12.63 -21.94
C LYS A 74 -7.63 -11.28 -21.26
N ILE A 75 -6.40 -11.04 -20.83
CA ILE A 75 -5.99 -9.72 -20.34
C ILE A 75 -5.86 -8.77 -21.53
N ILE A 76 -6.86 -7.91 -21.73
CA ILE A 76 -6.80 -6.86 -22.75
C ILE A 76 -5.86 -5.77 -22.25
N LYS A 77 -4.70 -5.63 -22.90
CA LYS A 77 -3.83 -4.47 -22.69
C LYS A 77 -4.53 -3.25 -23.30
N LYS A 78 -5.08 -2.35 -22.46
CA LYS A 78 -5.53 -1.04 -22.94
C LYS A 78 -4.33 -0.32 -23.56
N LYS A 79 -4.35 -0.10 -24.88
CA LYS A 79 -3.42 0.82 -25.56
C LYS A 79 -3.69 2.22 -25.01
N ASN A 80 -2.97 2.61 -23.97
CA ASN A 80 -3.03 3.96 -23.42
C ASN A 80 -2.25 4.90 -24.35
N ASN A 81 -2.82 5.26 -25.51
CA ASN A 81 -2.17 6.19 -26.44
C ASN A 81 -2.12 7.63 -25.88
N ASN A 82 -2.86 7.94 -24.80
CA ASN A 82 -3.03 9.31 -24.30
C ASN A 82 -2.47 9.54 -22.89
N ARG A 83 -1.72 8.60 -22.30
CA ARG A 83 -0.98 8.89 -21.07
C ARG A 83 0.39 9.39 -21.49
N LYS A 84 0.59 10.71 -21.44
CA LYS A 84 1.95 11.24 -21.32
C LYS A 84 2.61 10.44 -20.20
N ASN A 85 3.74 9.81 -20.49
CA ASN A 85 4.57 9.17 -19.48
C ASN A 85 5.12 10.27 -18.58
N GLU A 86 4.27 10.84 -17.73
CA GLU A 86 4.70 11.78 -16.70
C GLU A 86 5.60 11.00 -15.77
N ASP A 87 6.87 11.40 -15.71
CA ASP A 87 7.79 10.88 -14.72
C ASP A 87 7.31 11.35 -13.33
N LEU A 88 6.54 10.50 -12.65
CA LEU A 88 6.08 10.76 -11.29
C LEU A 88 7.23 10.84 -10.28
N ALA A 89 8.43 10.32 -10.62
CA ALA A 89 9.62 10.44 -9.79
C ALA A 89 10.18 11.86 -9.81
N SER A 90 10.09 12.57 -10.95
CA SER A 90 10.54 13.96 -11.08
C SER A 90 9.89 14.90 -10.04
N LYS A 91 8.58 14.73 -9.77
CA LYS A 91 7.86 15.49 -8.73
C LYS A 91 8.35 15.18 -7.30
N ARG A 92 8.96 14.02 -7.07
CA ARG A 92 9.55 13.63 -5.77
C ARG A 92 11.01 14.02 -5.64
N LEU A 93 11.73 14.29 -6.72
CA LEU A 93 13.12 14.74 -6.66
C LEU A 93 13.30 16.15 -6.07
N SER A 94 12.22 16.95 -5.92
CA SER A 94 12.26 18.20 -5.15
C SER A 94 12.20 17.99 -3.62
N GLN A 95 12.48 16.77 -3.14
CA GLN A 95 12.42 16.48 -1.71
C GLN A 95 13.49 17.27 -0.95
N LYS A 96 13.00 18.09 -0.01
CA LYS A 96 13.76 18.80 1.01
C LYS A 96 14.84 17.87 1.58
N GLU A 97 16.11 18.17 1.32
CA GLU A 97 17.22 17.38 1.87
C GLU A 97 17.12 17.36 3.40
N PHE A 98 16.97 16.16 3.99
CA PHE A 98 16.98 16.01 5.44
C PHE A 98 18.40 16.20 5.98
N ILE A 99 18.64 17.36 6.59
CA ILE A 99 19.94 17.74 7.14
C ILE A 99 19.90 17.51 8.64
N THR A 100 20.35 16.34 9.08
CA THR A 100 20.39 15.94 10.49
C THR A 100 21.76 15.37 10.85
N GLU A 101 22.09 15.37 12.14
CA GLU A 101 23.34 14.78 12.63
C GLU A 101 23.42 13.27 12.33
N ASN A 102 22.30 12.55 12.44
CA ASN A 102 22.27 11.13 12.10
C ASN A 102 22.58 10.88 10.63
N MET A 103 22.12 11.76 9.74
CA MET A 103 22.46 11.67 8.31
C MET A 103 23.98 11.75 8.10
N ALA A 104 24.66 12.70 8.77
CA ALA A 104 26.12 12.79 8.73
C ALA A 104 26.81 11.53 9.28
N LYS A 105 26.33 10.98 10.40
CA LYS A 105 26.85 9.72 10.98
C LYS A 105 26.71 8.54 10.02
N ILE A 106 25.57 8.43 9.33
CA ILE A 106 25.35 7.37 8.32
C ILE A 106 26.36 7.53 7.17
N TYR A 107 26.58 8.75 6.68
CA TYR A 107 27.58 8.98 5.62
C TYR A 107 29.01 8.65 6.05
N ILE A 108 29.38 8.89 7.31
CA ILE A 108 30.68 8.47 7.86
C ILE A 108 30.78 6.94 7.85
N LYS A 109 29.74 6.23 8.32
CA LYS A 109 29.71 4.76 8.29
C LYS A 109 29.82 4.19 6.88
N GLN A 110 29.30 4.90 5.88
CA GLN A 110 29.41 4.54 4.47
C GLN A 110 30.74 4.98 3.82
N ASN A 111 31.72 5.44 4.61
CA ASN A 111 33.00 5.98 4.15
C ASN A 111 32.88 7.19 3.17
N LYS A 112 31.75 7.90 3.20
CA LYS A 112 31.46 9.08 2.35
C LYS A 112 31.76 10.37 3.12
N ILE A 113 33.01 10.54 3.54
CA ILE A 113 33.45 11.63 4.42
C ILE A 113 33.12 13.03 3.87
N LYS A 114 33.35 13.26 2.58
CA LYS A 114 33.05 14.56 1.92
C LYS A 114 31.58 14.95 2.06
N LYS A 115 30.64 13.99 2.01
CA LYS A 115 29.20 14.24 2.16
C LYS A 115 28.83 14.51 3.62
N ALA A 116 29.46 13.80 4.56
CA ALA A 116 29.26 14.04 5.99
C ALA A 116 29.72 15.46 6.40
N ILE A 117 30.86 15.91 5.89
CA ILE A 117 31.38 17.27 6.14
C ILE A 117 30.37 18.33 5.65
N LYS A 118 29.88 18.21 4.41
CA LYS A 118 28.86 19.13 3.86
C LYS A 118 27.60 19.22 4.72
N ILE A 119 27.16 18.10 5.29
CA ILE A 119 25.99 18.09 6.19
C ILE A 119 26.30 18.82 7.50
N TYR A 120 27.48 18.61 8.09
CA TYR A 120 27.88 19.35 9.29
C TYR A 120 28.04 20.85 9.02
N GLU A 121 28.56 21.26 7.87
CA GLU A 121 28.64 22.66 7.45
C GLU A 121 27.24 23.28 7.32
N LYS A 122 26.29 22.56 6.69
CA LYS A 122 24.91 23.00 6.58
C LYS A 122 24.22 23.08 7.95
N LEU A 123 24.51 22.15 8.86
CA LEU A 123 24.03 22.19 10.25
C LEU A 123 24.58 23.38 11.04
N ILE A 124 25.82 23.80 10.80
CA ILE A 124 26.38 25.02 11.39
C ILE A 124 25.59 26.25 10.91
N SER A 125 25.28 26.32 9.61
CA SER A 125 24.50 27.42 9.04
C SER A 125 23.08 27.48 9.57
N LEU A 126 22.46 26.34 9.86
CA LEU A 126 21.08 26.25 10.36
C LEU A 126 20.98 26.44 11.87
N ASN A 127 21.99 26.02 12.65
CA ASN A 127 21.96 26.02 14.11
C ASN A 127 23.17 26.77 14.72
N SER A 128 23.02 28.07 14.94
CA SER A 128 24.06 28.95 15.51
C SER A 128 24.57 28.47 16.88
N LYS A 129 23.70 27.95 17.75
CA LYS A 129 24.03 27.52 19.12
C LYS A 129 25.01 26.33 19.19
N LYS A 130 25.05 25.47 18.17
CA LYS A 130 25.88 24.24 18.16
C LYS A 130 27.09 24.33 17.21
N LYS A 131 27.45 25.53 16.77
CA LYS A 131 28.52 25.76 15.80
C LYS A 131 29.86 25.15 16.21
N THR A 132 30.28 25.36 17.46
CA THR A 132 31.54 24.84 17.99
C THR A 132 31.57 23.30 18.02
N TYR A 133 30.46 22.67 18.39
CA TYR A 133 30.30 21.22 18.40
C TYR A 133 30.50 20.61 17.01
N PHE A 134 29.82 21.15 15.99
CA PHE A 134 29.94 20.64 14.62
C PHE A 134 31.30 20.95 14.00
N ALA A 135 31.92 22.10 14.30
CA ALA A 135 33.27 22.42 13.85
C ALA A 135 34.32 21.41 14.37
N LYS A 136 34.20 20.98 15.63
CA LYS A 136 35.05 19.92 16.20
C LYS A 136 34.87 18.58 15.47
N LYS A 137 33.63 18.21 15.15
CA LYS A 137 33.33 16.99 14.37
C LYS A 137 33.95 17.05 12.96
N ILE A 138 33.90 18.20 12.30
CA ILE A 138 34.53 18.38 10.98
C ILE A 138 36.06 18.25 11.09
N LYS A 139 36.69 18.86 12.09
CA LYS A 139 38.14 18.77 12.31
C LYS A 139 38.58 17.31 12.50
N ASN A 140 37.86 16.55 13.32
CA ASN A 140 38.13 15.13 13.57
C ASN A 140 37.97 14.24 12.32
N LEU A 141 37.23 14.68 11.30
CA LEU A 141 37.02 13.92 10.05
C LEU A 141 37.99 14.31 8.93
N LYS A 142 38.73 15.41 9.11
CA LYS A 142 39.77 15.87 8.17
C LYS A 142 41.17 15.40 8.58
N ASN A 143 41.34 15.02 9.85
CA ASN A 143 42.51 14.31 10.36
C ASN A 143 42.39 12.82 10.05
#